data_AF-A0A7R9AFD5-F1
#
_entry.id   AF-A0A7R9AFD5-F1
#
_cell.length_a   1.000
_cell.length_b   1.000
_cell.length_c   1.000
_cell.angle_alpha   90.00
_cell.angle_beta   90.00
_cell.angle_gamma   90.00
#
_symmetry.space_group_name_H-M   'P 1'
#
loop_
_entity.id
_entity.type
_entity.pdbx_description
1 polymer ?
#
loop_
_entity_poly.entity_id
_entity_poly.type
_entity_poly.pdbx_seq_one_letter_code
_entity_poly.pdbx_strand_id
1 'polypeptide(L)'
;MSSLNEEELRRELTEILTHQRLGLVWEHSAIDRDKAINRDVVLPHLNPSVSHNLGDQPCSNLIIEGDNFDSLRLLRATHANKVRVIYIDPPYNTGNKDWVYNDDYVGKNDRWRHSQWLEFLYQRLVLARDLLAPDGVILVSINDENRSRLELLMDEVFPGRRLGSLVWRTKDTGNDLSQRFSHVHEHVLVYANAGFSFNGRATDRSKFRNPDNDSRGDWSPQPLTKAHSHLDRENTYYPVQDPETGYWYPCDPNRVWAYASEQVIRKLCNRDEDAVKSALAALRSDTMEALIAKKLIYFPPCKAEEVMRFESKADLLSAIKAGKGPALPKKKTPLLRTDLPDLDFWVGKRVAPGRPSRKEHWIAKSEADRLAPLSSWIAGMNEDSDGEDVELMLLRSTRGGVATDEIKGILGSKVFPYPKPLSLLKGLLAQASRPNDIVLDFFAGSGTTGHAVLELNAEDQGTRSFILCSSTEATAREPDKNICRDVCAERMRRVMTGYGKTAGMGGRFAYLNLDKFDSADVIFDAKPANLRQLLALRFCGGAVLDDPGADSINVLASSTQTAVIYLPTVTQVALDAAAQLPQPRLMIFSDRPDSVREILQAMGKECDSRPVGQEIVSGQTGRSALDMDDQGNA
;
A
#
# COMPACT_ATOMS: atom_id res chain seq x y z
N MET A 1 29.67 -18.07 4.25
CA MET A 1 30.86 -17.91 3.37
C MET A 1 32.15 -18.46 4.01
N SER A 2 32.09 -19.35 5.00
CA SER A 2 33.26 -19.88 5.72
C SER A 2 33.88 -21.15 5.10
N SER A 3 33.48 -21.56 3.89
CA SER A 3 33.90 -22.84 3.29
C SER A 3 34.55 -22.73 1.91
N LEU A 4 34.83 -21.51 1.41
CA LEU A 4 35.45 -21.31 0.11
C LEU A 4 36.95 -21.06 0.28
N ASN A 5 37.78 -21.76 -0.49
CA ASN A 5 39.21 -21.45 -0.55
C ASN A 5 39.49 -20.21 -1.43
N GLU A 6 40.72 -19.68 -1.41
CA GLU A 6 41.07 -18.44 -2.11
C GLU A 6 40.80 -18.51 -3.63
N GLU A 7 41.06 -19.65 -4.27
CA GLU A 7 40.81 -19.83 -5.70
C GLU A 7 39.32 -19.91 -6.02
N GLU A 8 38.54 -20.61 -5.20
CA GLU A 8 37.09 -20.66 -5.32
C GLU A 8 36.46 -19.29 -5.11
N LEU A 9 36.95 -18.51 -4.13
CA LEU A 9 36.50 -17.15 -3.90
C LEU A 9 36.84 -16.23 -5.08
N ARG A 10 38.05 -16.33 -5.64
CA ARG A 10 38.45 -15.57 -6.84
C ARG A 10 37.61 -15.96 -8.05
N ARG A 11 37.29 -17.25 -8.24
CA ARG A 11 36.45 -17.73 -9.34
C ARG A 11 35.02 -17.23 -9.20
N GLU A 12 34.41 -17.37 -8.03
CA GLU A 12 33.06 -16.86 -7.73
C GLU A 12 32.99 -15.33 -7.87
N LEU A 13 33.98 -14.60 -7.34
CA LEU A 13 34.07 -13.14 -7.55
C LEU A 13 34.21 -12.80 -9.03
N THR A 14 35.02 -13.55 -9.79
CA THR A 14 35.15 -13.33 -11.23
C THR A 14 33.84 -13.62 -11.95
N GLU A 15 33.14 -14.72 -11.63
CA GLU A 15 31.83 -15.05 -12.20
C GLU A 15 30.77 -14.00 -11.86
N ILE A 16 30.72 -13.52 -10.61
CA ILE A 16 29.82 -12.46 -10.16
C ILE A 16 30.14 -11.13 -10.86
N LEU A 17 31.43 -10.79 -11.02
CA LEU A 17 31.88 -9.55 -11.67
C LEU A 17 31.74 -9.61 -13.20
N THR A 18 31.68 -10.81 -13.80
CA THR A 18 31.54 -11.01 -15.25
C THR A 18 30.11 -11.29 -15.69
N HIS A 19 29.24 -11.79 -14.81
CA HIS A 19 27.81 -11.88 -15.07
C HIS A 19 27.18 -10.49 -14.98
N GLN A 20 27.08 -9.83 -16.14
CA GLN A 20 26.24 -8.65 -16.26
C GLN A 20 24.78 -9.06 -16.03
N ARG A 21 24.26 -8.78 -14.83
CA ARG A 21 22.83 -8.80 -14.59
C ARG A 21 22.19 -7.68 -15.41
N LEU A 22 21.13 -7.99 -16.16
CA LEU A 22 20.26 -6.97 -16.71
C LEU A 22 19.66 -6.19 -15.53
N GLY A 23 20.04 -4.92 -15.34
CA GLY A 23 19.56 -4.15 -14.19
C GLY A 23 20.34 -2.87 -13.92
N LEU A 24 20.11 -2.31 -12.74
CA LEU A 24 20.76 -1.10 -12.23
C LEU A 24 22.09 -1.46 -11.57
N VAL A 25 23.17 -0.79 -11.97
CA VAL A 25 24.49 -0.86 -11.34
C VAL A 25 24.88 0.53 -10.86
N TRP A 26 25.36 0.65 -9.63
CA TRP A 26 25.88 1.89 -9.06
C TRP A 26 27.10 1.60 -8.19
N GLU A 27 27.96 2.60 -7.98
CA GLU A 27 29.07 2.46 -7.04
C GLU A 27 28.53 2.26 -5.62
N HIS A 28 28.91 1.14 -5.01
CA HIS A 28 28.55 0.82 -3.63
C HIS A 28 29.69 0.06 -2.93
N SER A 29 29.75 0.17 -1.61
CA SER A 29 30.70 -0.56 -0.77
C SER A 29 29.93 -1.41 0.25
N ALA A 30 29.93 -2.73 0.05
CA ALA A 30 29.29 -3.65 0.99
C ALA A 30 29.94 -3.58 2.38
N ILE A 31 31.27 -3.37 2.43
CA ILE A 31 32.02 -3.22 3.68
C ILE A 31 31.57 -1.96 4.43
N ASP A 32 31.44 -0.82 3.76
CA ASP A 32 31.04 0.43 4.43
C ASP A 32 29.58 0.38 4.88
N ARG A 33 28.72 -0.31 4.12
CA ARG A 33 27.34 -0.59 4.51
C ARG A 33 27.26 -1.46 5.77
N ASP A 34 27.99 -2.57 5.80
CA ASP A 34 28.03 -3.46 6.96
C ASP A 34 28.60 -2.74 8.19
N LYS A 35 29.64 -1.92 7.99
CA LYS A 35 30.14 -1.04 9.05
C LYS A 35 29.07 -0.07 9.54
N ALA A 36 28.35 0.61 8.65
CA ALA A 36 27.31 1.57 9.03
C ALA A 36 26.18 0.92 9.86
N ILE A 37 25.76 -0.30 9.49
CA ILE A 37 24.74 -1.06 10.24
C ILE A 37 25.24 -1.52 11.61
N ASN A 38 26.55 -1.75 11.76
CA ASN A 38 27.13 -2.33 12.98
C ASN A 38 27.93 -1.34 13.84
N ARG A 39 28.07 -0.07 13.42
CA ARG A 39 28.97 0.90 14.06
C ARG A 39 28.54 1.23 15.50
N ASP A 40 27.30 1.69 15.63
CA ASP A 40 26.78 2.24 16.88
C ASP A 40 25.46 1.55 17.24
N VAL A 41 25.17 1.29 18.51
CA VAL A 41 23.82 0.92 18.97
C VAL A 41 23.00 2.20 19.16
N VAL A 42 21.76 2.21 18.66
CA VAL A 42 20.87 3.37 18.68
C VAL A 42 19.80 3.15 19.75
N LEU A 43 19.79 3.99 20.78
CA LEU A 43 18.78 3.91 21.84
C LEU A 43 17.92 5.18 21.88
N PRO A 44 16.60 5.06 22.09
CA PRO A 44 15.72 6.21 22.20
C PRO A 44 15.81 6.83 23.59
N HIS A 45 15.57 8.13 23.70
CA HIS A 45 15.15 8.75 24.96
C HIS A 45 13.94 9.66 24.70
N LEU A 46 13.03 9.69 25.67
CA LEU A 46 11.85 10.54 25.61
C LEU A 46 12.23 11.98 25.92
N ASN A 47 11.66 12.93 25.18
CA ASN A 47 11.71 14.34 25.50
C ASN A 47 10.31 14.83 25.91
N PRO A 48 10.00 14.86 27.23
CA PRO A 48 8.66 15.23 27.69
C PRO A 48 8.28 16.67 27.35
N SER A 49 9.25 17.59 27.27
CA SER A 49 8.98 19.01 27.02
C SER A 49 8.51 19.30 25.59
N VAL A 50 8.97 18.48 24.63
CA VAL A 50 8.57 18.56 23.21
C VAL A 50 7.43 17.60 22.88
N SER A 51 7.15 16.63 23.75
CA SER A 51 6.00 15.74 23.60
C SER A 51 4.67 16.50 23.77
N HIS A 52 3.54 15.84 23.45
CA HIS A 52 2.22 16.45 23.60
C HIS A 52 1.24 15.50 24.27
N ASN A 53 0.62 15.97 25.35
CA ASN A 53 -0.49 15.32 26.05
C ASN A 53 -0.21 13.84 26.40
N LEU A 54 1.01 13.59 26.89
CA LEU A 54 1.37 12.27 27.41
C LEU A 54 0.63 12.01 28.72
N GLY A 55 0.25 10.75 28.92
CA GLY A 55 -0.32 10.27 30.17
C GLY A 55 0.30 8.93 30.53
N ASP A 56 -0.28 8.22 31.49
CA ASP A 56 0.32 7.00 32.06
C ASP A 56 0.34 5.82 31.07
N GLN A 57 -0.51 5.84 30.04
CA GLN A 57 -0.58 4.80 29.02
C GLN A 57 0.48 5.02 27.93
N PRO A 58 1.09 3.93 27.39
CA PRO A 58 2.01 4.03 26.26
C PRO A 58 1.43 4.83 25.10
N CYS A 59 2.25 5.69 24.49
CA CYS A 59 1.88 6.55 23.38
C CYS A 59 2.44 5.95 22.08
N SER A 60 1.56 5.44 21.22
CA SER A 60 1.94 4.83 19.93
C SER A 60 2.18 5.83 18.80
N ASN A 61 1.78 7.09 18.98
CA ASN A 61 2.12 8.16 18.04
C ASN A 61 3.52 8.68 18.37
N LEU A 62 4.47 8.42 17.48
CA LEU A 62 5.88 8.72 17.70
C LEU A 62 6.36 9.78 16.71
N ILE A 63 7.13 10.74 17.21
CA ILE A 63 7.97 11.62 16.39
C ILE A 63 9.42 11.37 16.82
N ILE A 64 10.26 10.92 15.91
CA ILE A 64 11.67 10.59 16.15
C ILE A 64 12.54 11.63 15.46
N GLU A 65 13.29 12.38 16.26
CA GLU A 65 14.30 13.34 15.80
C GLU A 65 15.62 12.62 15.54
N GLY A 66 16.14 12.76 14.32
CA GLY A 66 17.46 12.25 13.97
C GLY A 66 17.59 11.90 12.50
N ASP A 67 18.71 11.28 12.14
CA ASP A 67 18.86 10.66 10.84
C ASP A 67 17.92 9.46 10.72
N ASN A 68 17.21 9.39 9.60
CA ASN A 68 16.21 8.36 9.37
C ASN A 68 16.78 6.94 9.22
N PHE A 69 18.07 6.77 8.86
CA PHE A 69 18.71 5.47 8.91
C PHE A 69 18.80 4.94 10.35
N ASP A 70 19.20 5.79 11.30
CA ASP A 70 19.26 5.41 12.72
C ASP A 70 17.87 5.16 13.31
N SER A 71 16.89 6.01 12.96
CA SER A 71 15.50 5.77 13.33
C SER A 71 15.00 4.43 12.81
N LEU A 72 15.31 4.08 11.55
CA LEU A 72 14.93 2.79 10.97
C LEU A 72 15.66 1.61 11.64
N ARG A 73 16.91 1.77 12.07
CA ARG A 73 17.64 0.73 12.84
C ARG A 73 16.99 0.46 14.19
N LEU A 74 16.60 1.51 14.93
CA LEU A 74 15.81 1.40 16.16
C LEU A 74 14.45 0.73 15.88
N LEU A 75 13.76 1.17 14.84
CA LEU A 75 12.45 0.62 14.46
C LEU A 75 12.56 -0.84 14.03
N ARG A 76 13.67 -1.29 13.44
CA ARG A 76 13.86 -2.71 13.13
C ARG A 76 13.91 -3.56 14.40
N ALA A 77 14.47 -3.04 15.48
CA ALA A 77 14.53 -3.73 16.76
C ALA A 77 13.20 -3.72 17.57
N THR A 78 12.22 -2.90 17.17
CA THR A 78 11.00 -2.65 17.97
C THR A 78 9.69 -2.88 17.18
N HIS A 79 9.72 -2.69 15.86
CA HIS A 79 8.56 -2.65 14.96
C HIS A 79 8.72 -3.53 13.71
N ALA A 80 9.71 -4.43 13.65
CA ALA A 80 9.85 -5.38 12.54
C ALA A 80 8.55 -6.17 12.29
N ASN A 81 8.14 -6.25 11.03
CA ASN A 81 6.89 -6.86 10.57
C ASN A 81 5.58 -6.29 11.18
N LYS A 82 5.57 -5.06 11.70
CA LYS A 82 4.37 -4.45 12.31
C LYS A 82 3.77 -3.30 11.51
N VAL A 83 4.52 -2.71 10.58
CA VAL A 83 4.09 -1.48 9.88
C VAL A 83 3.20 -1.83 8.69
N ARG A 84 1.97 -1.30 8.68
CA ARG A 84 1.03 -1.50 7.57
C ARG A 84 1.41 -0.66 6.36
N VAL A 85 1.56 0.65 6.57
CA VAL A 85 1.80 1.60 5.47
C VAL A 85 3.09 2.34 5.75
N ILE A 86 4.00 2.31 4.79
CA ILE A 86 5.12 3.24 4.73
C ILE A 86 4.82 4.24 3.63
N TYR A 87 4.73 5.52 3.93
CA TYR A 87 4.74 6.57 2.92
C TYR A 87 6.03 7.36 3.05
N ILE A 88 6.70 7.62 1.94
CA ILE A 88 7.87 8.49 1.92
C ILE A 88 7.87 9.42 0.72
N ASP A 89 8.37 10.63 0.96
CA ASP A 89 8.73 11.62 -0.06
C ASP A 89 10.24 11.90 0.01
N PRO A 90 11.08 10.99 -0.52
CA PRO A 90 12.53 11.16 -0.47
C PRO A 90 12.97 12.36 -1.30
N PRO A 91 14.18 12.91 -1.07
CA PRO A 91 14.72 13.96 -1.91
C PRO A 91 14.82 13.52 -3.37
N TYR A 92 14.38 14.35 -4.31
CA TYR A 92 14.29 13.99 -5.73
C TYR A 92 15.61 14.07 -6.49
N ASN A 93 16.72 14.45 -5.83
CA ASN A 93 18.01 14.58 -6.49
C ASN A 93 17.93 15.44 -7.77
N THR A 94 17.33 16.64 -7.68
CA THR A 94 17.16 17.55 -8.83
C THR A 94 18.42 18.39 -9.11
N GLY A 95 19.39 18.36 -8.19
CA GLY A 95 20.61 19.18 -8.23
C GLY A 95 20.45 20.58 -7.64
N ASN A 96 19.24 20.97 -7.23
CA ASN A 96 19.07 22.03 -6.23
C ASN A 96 19.53 21.50 -4.86
N LYS A 97 19.73 22.36 -3.86
CA LYS A 97 20.17 22.01 -2.48
C LYS A 97 19.13 21.21 -1.69
N ASP A 98 18.45 20.28 -2.36
CA ASP A 98 17.31 19.52 -1.88
C ASP A 98 17.76 18.30 -1.06
N TRP A 99 19.06 17.98 -1.01
CA TRP A 99 19.55 16.79 -0.30
C TRP A 99 21.00 16.92 0.18
N VAL A 100 21.28 16.26 1.32
CA VAL A 100 22.58 16.23 2.03
C VAL A 100 22.98 14.78 2.24
N TYR A 101 24.25 14.44 2.00
CA TYR A 101 24.83 13.12 2.26
C TYR A 101 26.12 13.27 3.06
N ASN A 102 26.28 12.52 4.15
CA ASN A 102 27.44 12.64 5.05
C ASN A 102 27.75 14.11 5.40
N ASP A 103 26.71 14.88 5.75
CA ASP A 103 26.77 16.32 6.07
C ASP A 103 27.20 17.27 4.93
N ASP A 104 27.40 16.75 3.71
CA ASP A 104 27.77 17.53 2.52
C ASP A 104 26.62 17.63 1.51
N TYR A 105 26.37 18.84 1.00
CA TYR A 105 25.44 19.06 -0.11
C TYR A 105 26.05 18.51 -1.41
N VAL A 106 25.37 17.53 -2.01
CA VAL A 106 25.83 16.98 -3.29
C VAL A 106 25.39 17.88 -4.43
N GLY A 107 26.38 18.54 -5.05
CA GLY A 107 26.15 19.48 -6.13
C GLY A 107 25.69 18.81 -7.44
N LYS A 108 25.00 19.58 -8.28
CA LYS A 108 24.53 19.14 -9.62
C LYS A 108 25.62 18.51 -10.50
N ASN A 109 26.87 18.98 -10.36
CA ASN A 109 28.02 18.54 -11.15
C ASN A 109 28.84 17.42 -10.50
N ASP A 110 28.41 16.88 -9.35
CA ASP A 110 29.10 15.73 -8.76
C ASP A 110 28.91 14.49 -9.66
N ARG A 111 30.04 13.90 -10.06
CA ARG A 111 30.11 12.72 -10.93
C ARG A 111 29.37 11.52 -10.33
N TRP A 112 29.35 11.40 -9.00
CA TRP A 112 28.82 10.24 -8.28
C TRP A 112 27.44 10.49 -7.65
N ARG A 113 26.83 11.64 -7.94
CA ARG A 113 25.55 12.10 -7.37
C ARG A 113 24.43 11.05 -7.41
N HIS A 114 24.31 10.32 -8.51
CA HIS A 114 23.27 9.30 -8.64
C HIS A 114 23.59 8.04 -7.82
N SER A 115 24.86 7.62 -7.78
CA SER A 115 25.29 6.45 -7.00
C SER A 115 25.16 6.71 -5.50
N GLN A 116 25.54 7.90 -5.03
CA GLN A 116 25.35 8.30 -3.63
C GLN A 116 23.87 8.36 -3.24
N TRP A 117 23.01 8.92 -4.11
CA TRP A 117 21.57 8.95 -3.86
C TRP A 117 20.93 7.56 -3.84
N LEU A 118 21.35 6.68 -4.76
CA LEU A 118 20.91 5.29 -4.79
C LEU A 118 21.34 4.53 -3.54
N GLU A 119 22.61 4.65 -3.12
CA GLU A 119 23.10 4.00 -1.90
C GLU A 119 22.40 4.54 -0.64
N PHE A 120 22.20 5.85 -0.56
CA PHE A 120 21.46 6.51 0.53
C PHE A 120 20.04 5.93 0.69
N LEU A 121 19.31 5.79 -0.42
CA LEU A 121 17.97 5.21 -0.42
C LEU A 121 18.00 3.70 -0.20
N TYR A 122 18.94 2.98 -0.81
CA TYR A 122 19.07 1.52 -0.68
C TYR A 122 19.14 1.10 0.78
N GLN A 123 20.05 1.72 1.54
CA GLN A 123 20.27 1.41 2.95
C GLN A 123 18.98 1.56 3.80
N ARG A 124 18.20 2.60 3.51
CA ARG A 124 16.93 2.89 4.21
C ARG A 124 15.81 1.96 3.76
N LEU A 125 15.69 1.72 2.46
CA LEU A 125 14.64 0.87 1.89
C LEU A 125 14.80 -0.59 2.32
N VAL A 126 16.03 -1.08 2.48
CA VAL A 126 16.30 -2.42 3.04
C VAL A 126 15.76 -2.53 4.47
N LEU A 127 16.01 -1.54 5.32
CA LEU A 127 15.47 -1.52 6.68
C LEU A 127 13.94 -1.38 6.67
N ALA A 128 13.39 -0.48 5.84
CA ALA A 128 11.95 -0.27 5.70
C ALA A 128 11.21 -1.55 5.30
N ARG A 129 11.82 -2.37 4.43
CA ARG A 129 11.28 -3.68 4.04
C ARG A 129 11.07 -4.61 5.24
N ASP A 130 12.02 -4.62 6.18
CA ASP A 130 11.96 -5.48 7.36
C ASP A 130 10.90 -5.00 8.38
N LEU A 131 10.42 -3.76 8.24
CA LEU A 131 9.33 -3.20 9.08
C LEU A 131 7.93 -3.57 8.58
N LEU A 132 7.77 -3.84 7.28
CA LEU A 132 6.46 -4.08 6.67
C LEU A 132 5.81 -5.36 7.22
N ALA A 133 4.56 -5.22 7.68
CA ALA A 133 3.72 -6.36 8.04
C ALA A 133 3.52 -7.32 6.85
N PRO A 134 3.10 -8.59 7.07
CA PRO A 134 2.84 -9.54 5.98
C PRO A 134 1.85 -9.05 4.92
N ASP A 135 0.98 -8.11 5.30
CA ASP A 135 0.04 -7.41 4.43
C ASP A 135 0.39 -5.92 4.25
N GLY A 136 1.64 -5.51 4.47
CA GLY A 136 2.08 -4.12 4.39
C GLY A 136 2.41 -3.62 2.98
N VAL A 137 2.38 -2.30 2.79
CA VAL A 137 2.70 -1.58 1.55
C VAL A 137 3.66 -0.43 1.80
N ILE A 138 4.55 -0.16 0.85
CA ILE A 138 5.34 1.06 0.76
C ILE A 138 4.90 1.89 -0.46
N LEU A 139 4.66 3.17 -0.22
CA LEU A 139 4.26 4.19 -1.19
C LEU A 139 5.36 5.25 -1.26
N VAL A 140 5.98 5.41 -2.43
CA VAL A 140 7.14 6.30 -2.61
C VAL A 140 6.86 7.37 -3.66
N SER A 141 6.84 8.64 -3.24
CA SER A 141 6.68 9.76 -4.16
C SER A 141 7.97 10.06 -4.91
N ILE A 142 7.88 10.33 -6.21
CA ILE A 142 9.03 10.66 -7.05
C ILE A 142 8.63 11.49 -8.27
N ASN A 143 9.54 12.36 -8.72
CA ASN A 143 9.38 13.04 -10.00
C ASN A 143 9.66 12.11 -11.19
N ASP A 144 9.30 12.55 -12.39
CA ASP A 144 9.51 11.78 -13.61
C ASP A 144 11.00 11.54 -13.93
N GLU A 145 11.87 12.51 -13.63
CA GLU A 145 13.31 12.48 -13.93
C GLU A 145 14.06 11.32 -13.26
N ASN A 146 13.76 11.04 -11.98
CA ASN A 146 14.46 10.02 -11.20
C ASN A 146 13.61 8.75 -10.95
N ARG A 147 12.39 8.71 -11.48
CA ARG A 147 11.47 7.57 -11.38
C ARG A 147 12.12 6.26 -11.81
N SER A 148 12.73 6.20 -12.99
CA SER A 148 13.27 4.95 -13.54
C SER A 148 14.40 4.36 -12.69
N ARG A 149 15.28 5.20 -12.15
CA ARG A 149 16.36 4.79 -11.24
C ARG A 149 15.80 4.24 -9.94
N LEU A 150 14.82 4.94 -9.36
CA LEU A 150 14.17 4.49 -8.14
C LEU A 150 13.36 3.20 -8.34
N GLU A 151 12.66 3.05 -9.47
CA GLU A 151 11.93 1.82 -9.78
C GLU A 151 12.86 0.61 -9.83
N LEU A 152 14.00 0.72 -10.52
CA LEU A 152 14.97 -0.37 -10.57
C LEU A 152 15.61 -0.66 -9.19
N LEU A 153 15.85 0.38 -8.38
CA LEU A 153 16.32 0.21 -7.01
C LEU A 153 15.27 -0.51 -6.14
N MET A 154 14.01 -0.13 -6.27
CA MET A 154 12.90 -0.74 -5.55
C MET A 154 12.69 -2.20 -5.99
N ASP A 155 12.84 -2.52 -7.28
CA ASP A 155 12.78 -3.90 -7.79
C ASP A 155 13.90 -4.78 -7.18
N GLU A 156 15.09 -4.21 -6.93
CA GLU A 156 16.19 -4.89 -6.23
C GLU A 156 15.88 -5.11 -4.72
N VAL A 157 15.32 -4.10 -4.04
CA VAL A 157 15.01 -4.20 -2.60
C VAL A 157 13.77 -5.07 -2.33
N PHE A 158 12.77 -5.00 -3.21
CA PHE A 158 11.44 -5.61 -3.09
C PHE A 158 11.13 -6.53 -4.28
N PRO A 159 11.92 -7.60 -4.50
CA PRO A 159 11.78 -8.45 -5.67
C PRO A 159 10.39 -9.09 -5.73
N GLY A 160 9.71 -8.94 -6.87
CA GLY A 160 8.38 -9.51 -7.12
C GLY A 160 7.22 -8.85 -6.35
N ARG A 161 7.47 -7.73 -5.66
CA ARG A 161 6.46 -7.04 -4.82
C ARG A 161 5.85 -5.80 -5.48
N ARG A 162 6.22 -5.50 -6.72
CA ARG A 162 5.74 -4.33 -7.47
C ARG A 162 4.26 -4.49 -7.82
N LEU A 163 3.42 -3.56 -7.35
CA LEU A 163 2.02 -3.48 -7.76
C LEU A 163 1.81 -2.51 -8.94
N GLY A 164 2.60 -1.43 -8.99
CA GLY A 164 2.51 -0.44 -10.06
C GLY A 164 2.92 0.96 -9.63
N SER A 165 2.40 1.96 -10.33
CA SER A 165 2.60 3.38 -10.02
C SER A 165 1.27 4.12 -10.12
N LEU A 166 0.98 4.97 -9.15
CA LEU A 166 -0.09 5.95 -9.24
C LEU A 166 0.46 7.24 -9.84
N VAL A 167 -0.31 7.90 -10.69
CA VAL A 167 0.07 9.21 -11.24
C VAL A 167 -0.77 10.30 -10.61
N TRP A 168 -0.08 11.28 -10.03
CA TRP A 168 -0.65 12.40 -9.32
C TRP A 168 -0.44 13.70 -10.12
N ARG A 169 -1.51 14.43 -10.42
CA ARG A 169 -1.41 15.73 -11.09
C ARG A 169 -1.13 16.83 -10.07
N THR A 170 0.04 17.46 -10.18
CA THR A 170 0.54 18.49 -9.24
C THR A 170 -0.03 19.88 -9.50
N LYS A 171 -0.39 20.18 -10.75
CA LYS A 171 -0.97 21.47 -11.18
C LYS A 171 -1.74 21.33 -12.51
N ASP A 172 -2.58 22.31 -12.83
CA ASP A 172 -3.34 22.29 -14.07
C ASP A 172 -2.50 22.60 -15.30
N THR A 173 -1.65 23.63 -15.23
CA THR A 173 -0.82 24.07 -16.35
C THR A 173 0.62 24.30 -15.90
N GLY A 174 1.57 23.98 -16.79
CA GLY A 174 2.98 24.32 -16.64
C GLY A 174 3.26 25.69 -17.24
N ASN A 175 4.21 26.41 -16.64
CA ASN A 175 4.68 27.71 -17.16
C ASN A 175 5.81 27.55 -18.19
N ASP A 176 6.29 26.31 -18.40
CA ASP A 176 7.37 26.02 -19.34
C ASP A 176 6.81 25.81 -20.76
N LEU A 177 7.07 26.79 -21.62
CA LEU A 177 6.64 26.79 -23.02
C LEU A 177 7.73 26.30 -23.98
N SER A 178 8.93 25.97 -23.49
CA SER A 178 10.10 25.72 -24.33
C SER A 178 9.90 24.49 -25.24
N GLN A 179 9.54 23.35 -24.65
CA GLN A 179 9.28 22.10 -25.37
C GLN A 179 7.79 21.89 -25.67
N ARG A 180 6.91 22.77 -25.18
CA ARG A 180 5.45 22.59 -25.15
C ARG A 180 5.02 21.25 -24.52
N PHE A 181 5.88 20.69 -23.66
CA PHE A 181 5.61 19.50 -22.87
C PHE A 181 5.58 19.91 -21.40
N SER A 182 4.42 19.75 -20.77
CA SER A 182 4.15 20.29 -19.45
C SER A 182 4.28 19.20 -18.38
N HIS A 183 5.41 19.20 -17.65
CA HIS A 183 5.61 18.33 -16.50
C HIS A 183 4.75 18.82 -15.31
N VAL A 184 3.51 18.33 -15.25
CA VAL A 184 2.49 18.70 -14.25
C VAL A 184 2.00 17.51 -13.43
N HIS A 185 2.79 16.44 -13.43
CA HIS A 185 2.49 15.25 -12.66
C HIS A 185 3.75 14.71 -12.00
N GLU A 186 3.52 13.98 -10.92
CA GLU A 186 4.49 13.18 -10.19
C GLU A 186 3.93 11.76 -10.07
N HIS A 187 4.76 10.83 -9.61
CA HIS A 187 4.41 9.43 -9.47
C HIS A 187 4.50 8.99 -8.02
N VAL A 188 3.64 8.05 -7.63
CA VAL A 188 3.74 7.31 -6.37
C VAL A 188 3.94 5.85 -6.71
N LEU A 189 5.14 5.33 -6.47
CA LEU A 189 5.47 3.93 -6.68
C LEU A 189 4.85 3.08 -5.57
N VAL A 190 4.30 1.92 -5.94
CA VAL A 190 3.59 1.02 -5.01
C VAL A 190 4.23 -0.36 -5.01
N TYR A 191 4.80 -0.75 -3.87
CA TYR A 191 5.34 -2.08 -3.61
C TYR A 191 4.72 -2.64 -2.34
N ALA A 192 4.29 -3.90 -2.36
CA ALA A 192 3.57 -4.48 -1.23
C ALA A 192 3.88 -5.96 -1.01
N ASN A 193 3.70 -6.41 0.23
CA ASN A 193 3.75 -7.82 0.55
C ASN A 193 2.49 -8.54 0.04
N ALA A 194 2.57 -9.86 -0.13
CA ALA A 194 1.54 -10.65 -0.82
C ALA A 194 0.15 -10.54 -0.19
N GLY A 195 0.05 -10.27 1.12
CA GLY A 195 -1.23 -10.10 1.82
C GLY A 195 -1.89 -8.74 1.63
N PHE A 196 -1.25 -7.78 0.94
CA PHE A 196 -1.79 -6.44 0.80
C PHE A 196 -2.88 -6.35 -0.27
N SER A 197 -3.93 -5.61 0.05
CA SER A 197 -4.93 -5.11 -0.88
C SER A 197 -5.31 -3.69 -0.49
N PHE A 198 -5.60 -2.85 -1.49
CA PHE A 198 -6.25 -1.57 -1.25
C PHE A 198 -7.69 -1.78 -0.79
N ASN A 199 -8.22 -0.83 0.00
CA ASN A 199 -9.61 -0.84 0.46
C ASN A 199 -10.64 -0.69 -0.68
N GLY A 200 -10.21 -0.22 -1.85
CA GLY A 200 -11.07 -0.11 -3.03
C GLY A 200 -12.08 1.03 -2.95
N ARG A 201 -12.93 1.12 -3.96
CA ARG A 201 -14.01 2.11 -4.06
C ARG A 201 -15.36 1.41 -3.97
N ALA A 202 -16.33 2.02 -3.29
CA ALA A 202 -17.70 1.50 -3.32
C ALA A 202 -18.20 1.39 -4.77
N THR A 203 -18.88 0.29 -5.08
CA THR A 203 -19.48 0.13 -6.41
C THR A 203 -20.61 1.14 -6.59
N ASP A 204 -20.57 1.90 -7.69
CA ASP A 204 -21.59 2.87 -8.05
C ASP A 204 -22.96 2.20 -8.29
N ARG A 205 -23.87 2.39 -7.34
CA ARG A 205 -25.23 1.83 -7.35
C ARG A 205 -26.09 2.41 -8.48
N SER A 206 -25.79 3.60 -9.00
CA SER A 206 -26.59 4.25 -10.05
C SER A 206 -26.60 3.47 -11.38
N LYS A 207 -25.62 2.57 -11.55
CA LYS A 207 -25.48 1.67 -12.70
C LYS A 207 -26.41 0.45 -12.65
N PHE A 208 -27.06 0.19 -11.52
CA PHE A 208 -27.94 -0.94 -11.31
C PHE A 208 -29.40 -0.49 -11.41
N ARG A 209 -30.20 -1.19 -12.21
CA ARG A 209 -31.63 -0.92 -12.44
C ARG A 209 -32.37 -2.24 -12.65
N ASN A 210 -33.69 -2.22 -12.55
CA ASN A 210 -34.52 -3.40 -12.81
C ASN A 210 -35.60 -3.15 -13.87
N PRO A 211 -35.22 -2.89 -15.14
CA PRO A 211 -36.18 -2.49 -16.18
C PRO A 211 -37.14 -3.61 -16.61
N ASP A 212 -36.84 -4.86 -16.28
CA ASP A 212 -37.62 -6.04 -16.65
C ASP A 212 -38.27 -6.74 -15.45
N ASN A 213 -38.34 -6.07 -14.29
CA ASN A 213 -38.96 -6.57 -13.07
C ASN A 213 -38.45 -7.96 -12.64
N ASP A 214 -37.14 -8.18 -12.75
CA ASP A 214 -36.49 -9.40 -12.28
C ASP A 214 -36.68 -9.55 -10.76
N SER A 215 -37.12 -10.73 -10.31
CA SER A 215 -37.41 -11.00 -8.90
C SER A 215 -36.16 -10.95 -8.00
N ARG A 216 -34.96 -10.99 -8.58
CA ARG A 216 -33.69 -10.87 -7.85
C ARG A 216 -33.27 -9.42 -7.57
N GLY A 217 -34.02 -8.44 -8.07
CA GLY A 217 -33.78 -7.02 -7.84
C GLY A 217 -32.86 -6.37 -8.88
N ASP A 218 -32.31 -5.21 -8.52
CA ASP A 218 -31.52 -4.37 -9.43
C ASP A 218 -30.28 -5.09 -9.98
N TRP A 219 -30.01 -4.89 -11.27
CA TRP A 219 -28.87 -5.48 -11.96
C TRP A 219 -28.23 -4.46 -12.92
N SER A 220 -26.97 -4.71 -13.27
CA SER A 220 -26.25 -3.91 -14.29
C SER A 220 -25.97 -4.76 -15.54
N PRO A 221 -26.05 -4.18 -16.74
CA PRO A 221 -25.78 -4.89 -17.99
C PRO A 221 -24.28 -5.14 -18.17
N GLN A 222 -23.88 -6.40 -18.18
CA GLN A 222 -22.52 -6.81 -18.52
C GLN A 222 -22.42 -7.22 -20.00
N PRO A 223 -21.30 -6.91 -20.69
CA PRO A 223 -21.09 -7.32 -22.07
C PRO A 223 -21.17 -8.85 -22.22
N LEU A 224 -21.97 -9.32 -23.17
CA LEU A 224 -22.13 -10.74 -23.44
C LEU A 224 -21.03 -11.31 -24.38
N THR A 225 -20.10 -10.46 -24.83
CA THR A 225 -19.09 -10.78 -25.85
C THR A 225 -17.67 -10.67 -25.33
N LYS A 226 -16.75 -11.45 -25.89
CA LYS A 226 -15.30 -11.37 -25.65
C LYS A 226 -14.54 -10.92 -26.91
N ALA A 227 -13.27 -10.55 -26.77
CA ALA A 227 -12.45 -10.05 -27.87
C ALA A 227 -11.82 -11.20 -28.68
N HIS A 228 -12.66 -11.96 -29.38
CA HIS A 228 -12.26 -13.01 -30.32
C HIS A 228 -13.16 -12.96 -31.54
N SER A 229 -12.61 -13.27 -32.72
CA SER A 229 -13.39 -13.44 -33.93
C SER A 229 -14.07 -14.81 -33.98
N HIS A 230 -15.00 -14.97 -34.93
CA HIS A 230 -15.65 -16.26 -35.18
C HIS A 230 -14.66 -17.34 -35.64
N LEU A 231 -13.54 -16.98 -36.26
CA LEU A 231 -12.47 -17.90 -36.66
C LEU A 231 -11.65 -18.37 -35.46
N ASP A 232 -11.41 -17.49 -34.49
CA ASP A 232 -10.63 -17.85 -33.30
C ASP A 232 -11.38 -18.84 -32.39
N ARG A 233 -12.71 -18.75 -32.35
CA ARG A 233 -13.57 -19.51 -31.42
C ARG A 233 -14.96 -19.82 -32.00
N GLU A 234 -14.98 -20.75 -32.96
CA GLU A 234 -16.20 -21.20 -33.63
C GLU A 234 -17.28 -21.68 -32.65
N ASN A 235 -16.90 -22.35 -31.54
CA ASN A 235 -17.84 -22.86 -30.54
C ASN A 235 -18.60 -21.77 -29.75
N THR A 236 -18.21 -20.50 -29.91
CA THR A 236 -18.86 -19.34 -29.27
C THR A 236 -19.46 -18.34 -30.26
N TYR A 237 -19.48 -18.67 -31.55
CA TYR A 237 -20.16 -17.91 -32.59
C TYR A 237 -21.44 -18.62 -33.00
N TYR A 238 -22.58 -18.13 -32.50
CA TYR A 238 -23.90 -18.71 -32.78
C TYR A 238 -25.01 -17.68 -32.60
N PRO A 239 -26.16 -17.84 -33.27
CA PRO A 239 -27.33 -16.99 -33.06
C PRO A 239 -27.97 -17.26 -31.69
N VAL A 240 -28.49 -16.23 -31.04
CA VAL A 240 -29.22 -16.36 -29.76
C VAL A 240 -30.68 -15.97 -29.96
N GLN A 241 -31.60 -16.78 -29.43
CA GLN A 241 -33.04 -16.47 -29.45
C GLN A 241 -33.51 -16.04 -28.06
N ASP A 242 -34.35 -15.01 -28.03
CA ASP A 242 -35.19 -14.73 -26.88
C ASP A 242 -36.39 -15.69 -26.88
N PRO A 243 -36.55 -16.56 -25.87
CA PRO A 243 -37.64 -17.54 -25.82
C PRO A 243 -39.02 -16.90 -25.62
N GLU A 244 -39.11 -15.69 -25.07
CA GLU A 244 -40.40 -15.04 -24.78
C GLU A 244 -40.99 -14.38 -26.05
N THR A 245 -40.16 -13.69 -26.83
CA THR A 245 -40.60 -13.01 -28.07
C THR A 245 -40.40 -13.85 -29.33
N GLY A 246 -39.49 -14.83 -29.28
CA GLY A 246 -39.03 -15.60 -30.42
C GLY A 246 -38.09 -14.84 -31.35
N TYR A 247 -37.61 -13.66 -30.97
CA TYR A 247 -36.67 -12.87 -31.77
C TYR A 247 -35.24 -13.37 -31.68
N TRP A 248 -34.50 -13.22 -32.76
CA TRP A 248 -33.11 -13.67 -32.89
C TRP A 248 -32.14 -12.50 -32.88
N TYR A 249 -30.99 -12.71 -32.25
CA TYR A 249 -29.91 -11.75 -32.11
C TYR A 249 -28.62 -12.33 -32.71
N PRO A 250 -28.02 -11.65 -33.70
CA PRO A 250 -26.78 -12.10 -34.31
C PRO A 250 -25.58 -11.89 -33.39
N CYS A 251 -24.63 -12.82 -33.45
CA CYS A 251 -23.33 -12.69 -32.81
C CYS A 251 -22.48 -11.67 -33.58
N ASP A 252 -21.60 -10.93 -32.89
CA ASP A 252 -20.63 -10.08 -33.56
C ASP A 252 -19.48 -10.97 -34.08
N PRO A 253 -19.24 -11.04 -35.41
CA PRO A 253 -18.21 -11.91 -35.98
C PRO A 253 -16.78 -11.50 -35.61
N ASN A 254 -16.57 -10.29 -35.09
CA ASN A 254 -15.29 -9.81 -34.58
C ASN A 254 -15.21 -9.87 -33.04
N ARG A 255 -16.33 -10.13 -32.36
CA ARG A 255 -16.43 -10.22 -30.89
C ARG A 255 -17.50 -11.24 -30.49
N VAL A 256 -17.13 -12.51 -30.54
CA VAL A 256 -18.05 -13.63 -30.28
C VAL A 256 -18.57 -13.66 -28.84
N TRP A 257 -19.57 -14.50 -28.56
CA TRP A 257 -20.13 -14.63 -27.21
C TRP A 257 -19.09 -15.11 -26.20
N ALA A 258 -19.23 -14.65 -24.95
CA ALA A 258 -18.36 -15.08 -23.87
C ALA A 258 -18.59 -16.56 -23.51
N TYR A 259 -19.85 -16.99 -23.60
CA TYR A 259 -20.35 -18.31 -23.18
C TYR A 259 -20.47 -19.26 -24.37
N ALA A 260 -20.40 -20.56 -24.10
CA ALA A 260 -20.58 -21.61 -25.10
C ALA A 260 -22.06 -21.96 -25.29
N SER A 261 -22.42 -22.45 -26.48
CA SER A 261 -23.74 -23.03 -26.75
C SER A 261 -23.69 -24.54 -26.63
N GLU A 262 -24.65 -25.11 -25.90
CA GLU A 262 -24.80 -26.57 -25.84
C GLU A 262 -25.09 -27.17 -27.22
N GLN A 263 -25.90 -26.49 -28.04
CA GLN A 263 -26.24 -26.97 -29.39
C GLN A 263 -25.02 -27.03 -30.30
N VAL A 264 -24.14 -26.03 -30.19
CA VAL A 264 -22.89 -26.01 -30.96
C VAL A 264 -21.95 -27.10 -30.49
N ILE A 265 -21.81 -27.30 -29.17
CA ILE A 265 -21.01 -28.40 -28.61
C ILE A 265 -21.52 -29.75 -29.11
N ARG A 266 -22.83 -30.00 -29.04
CA ARG A 266 -23.46 -31.23 -29.56
C ARG A 266 -23.16 -31.45 -31.05
N LYS A 267 -23.19 -30.38 -31.86
CA LYS A 267 -22.83 -30.46 -33.28
C LYS A 267 -21.35 -30.80 -33.49
N LEU A 268 -20.44 -30.15 -32.76
CA LEU A 268 -19.00 -30.37 -32.87
C LEU A 268 -18.57 -31.77 -32.38
N CYS A 269 -19.26 -32.32 -31.39
CA CYS A 269 -19.06 -33.68 -30.89
C CYS A 269 -19.81 -34.74 -31.71
N ASN A 270 -20.32 -34.42 -32.92
CA ASN A 270 -21.10 -35.34 -33.75
C ASN A 270 -22.28 -36.01 -33.02
N ARG A 271 -22.84 -35.34 -32.00
CA ARG A 271 -23.90 -35.84 -31.12
C ARG A 271 -23.56 -37.11 -30.33
N ASP A 272 -22.27 -37.39 -30.13
CA ASP A 272 -21.80 -38.39 -29.18
C ASP A 272 -22.05 -37.90 -27.76
N GLU A 273 -22.96 -38.54 -27.03
CA GLU A 273 -23.39 -38.11 -25.70
C GLU A 273 -22.26 -38.16 -24.66
N ASP A 274 -21.31 -39.09 -24.77
CA ASP A 274 -20.19 -39.18 -23.82
C ASP A 274 -19.21 -38.03 -24.05
N ALA A 275 -18.92 -37.72 -25.32
CA ALA A 275 -18.09 -36.58 -25.70
C ALA A 275 -18.74 -35.24 -25.32
N VAL A 276 -20.06 -35.11 -25.53
CA VAL A 276 -20.83 -33.91 -25.15
C VAL A 276 -20.80 -33.72 -23.65
N LYS A 277 -21.05 -34.77 -22.87
CA LYS A 277 -21.03 -34.71 -21.40
C LYS A 277 -19.66 -34.30 -20.88
N SER A 278 -18.59 -34.85 -21.45
CA SER A 278 -17.21 -34.47 -21.12
C SER A 278 -16.94 -32.99 -21.44
N ALA A 279 -17.34 -32.53 -22.63
CA ALA A 279 -17.15 -31.14 -23.06
C ALA A 279 -17.93 -30.14 -22.19
N LEU A 280 -19.17 -30.46 -21.83
CA LEU A 280 -19.99 -29.62 -20.93
C LEU A 280 -19.40 -29.56 -19.52
N ALA A 281 -18.90 -30.69 -18.99
CA ALA A 281 -18.27 -30.75 -17.68
C ALA A 281 -16.94 -29.96 -17.61
N ALA A 282 -16.25 -29.80 -18.74
CA ALA A 282 -15.01 -29.02 -18.83
C ALA A 282 -15.23 -27.49 -18.88
N LEU A 283 -16.48 -27.02 -19.00
CA LEU A 283 -16.79 -25.58 -19.05
C LEU A 283 -16.59 -24.92 -17.67
N ARG A 284 -15.97 -23.73 -17.66
CA ARG A 284 -15.83 -22.90 -16.45
C ARG A 284 -17.11 -22.14 -16.07
N SER A 285 -18.12 -22.18 -16.92
CA SER A 285 -19.36 -21.41 -16.78
C SER A 285 -20.53 -22.13 -17.45
N ASP A 286 -21.75 -21.81 -17.02
CA ASP A 286 -22.97 -22.25 -17.68
C ASP A 286 -22.97 -21.93 -19.20
N THR A 287 -23.69 -22.75 -19.96
CA THR A 287 -23.98 -22.49 -21.38
C THR A 287 -24.93 -21.30 -21.52
N MET A 288 -24.97 -20.69 -22.71
CA MET A 288 -25.89 -19.59 -22.98
C MET A 288 -27.35 -20.00 -22.79
N GLU A 289 -27.72 -21.20 -23.22
CA GLU A 289 -29.06 -21.73 -23.05
C GLU A 289 -29.42 -21.87 -21.56
N ALA A 290 -28.50 -22.37 -20.73
CA ALA A 290 -28.70 -22.45 -19.29
C ALA A 290 -28.82 -21.06 -18.64
N LEU A 291 -28.03 -20.07 -19.09
CA LEU A 291 -28.14 -18.69 -18.63
C LEU A 291 -29.48 -18.06 -19.02
N ILE A 292 -29.96 -18.29 -20.24
CA ILE A 292 -31.28 -17.82 -20.69
C ILE A 292 -32.38 -18.45 -19.85
N ALA A 293 -32.32 -19.77 -19.61
CA ALA A 293 -33.28 -20.48 -18.78
C ALA A 293 -33.30 -19.96 -17.32
N LYS A 294 -32.13 -19.62 -16.77
CA LYS A 294 -31.99 -18.97 -15.45
C LYS A 294 -32.41 -17.49 -15.46
N LYS A 295 -32.94 -16.95 -16.57
CA LYS A 295 -33.28 -15.53 -16.79
C LYS A 295 -32.11 -14.58 -16.53
N LEU A 296 -30.89 -15.05 -16.76
CA LEU A 296 -29.64 -14.34 -16.48
C LEU A 296 -29.16 -13.51 -17.69
N ILE A 297 -29.81 -13.66 -18.83
CA ILE A 297 -29.63 -12.84 -20.03
C ILE A 297 -30.79 -11.86 -20.14
N TYR A 298 -30.48 -10.58 -20.36
CA TYR A 298 -31.45 -9.55 -20.67
C TYR A 298 -31.50 -9.33 -22.18
N PHE A 299 -32.71 -9.39 -22.74
CA PHE A 299 -33.00 -9.05 -24.12
C PHE A 299 -33.66 -7.66 -24.14
N PRO A 300 -33.09 -6.66 -24.83
CA PRO A 300 -33.67 -5.33 -24.89
C PRO A 300 -35.06 -5.37 -25.55
N PRO A 301 -36.08 -4.70 -24.99
CA PRO A 301 -37.38 -4.59 -25.63
C PRO A 301 -37.22 -3.82 -26.95
N CYS A 302 -37.82 -4.36 -28.02
CA CYS A 302 -37.83 -3.74 -29.34
C CYS A 302 -39.26 -3.66 -29.87
N LYS A 303 -39.56 -2.59 -30.61
CA LYS A 303 -40.87 -2.45 -31.28
C LYS A 303 -40.94 -3.43 -32.45
N ALA A 304 -42.13 -3.99 -32.70
CA ALA A 304 -42.34 -4.96 -33.78
C ALA A 304 -41.94 -4.41 -35.16
N GLU A 305 -42.09 -3.10 -35.37
CA GLU A 305 -41.71 -2.38 -36.60
C GLU A 305 -40.20 -2.37 -36.88
N GLU A 306 -39.37 -2.52 -35.84
CA GLU A 306 -37.91 -2.48 -35.96
C GLU A 306 -37.30 -3.87 -36.20
N VAL A 307 -38.10 -4.93 -36.06
CA VAL A 307 -37.69 -6.32 -36.23
C VAL A 307 -37.52 -6.60 -37.73
N MET A 308 -36.31 -6.94 -38.12
CA MET A 308 -35.99 -7.27 -39.51
C MET A 308 -36.43 -8.71 -39.83
N ARG A 309 -36.92 -8.92 -41.04
CA ARG A 309 -37.18 -10.25 -41.59
C ARG A 309 -36.79 -10.25 -43.06
N PHE A 310 -36.11 -11.31 -43.48
CA PHE A 310 -35.65 -11.48 -44.86
C PHE A 310 -36.32 -12.73 -45.43
N GLU A 311 -37.14 -12.57 -46.48
CA GLU A 311 -37.90 -13.69 -47.05
C GLU A 311 -37.02 -14.64 -47.86
N SER A 312 -35.94 -14.13 -48.46
CA SER A 312 -34.96 -14.93 -49.19
C SER A 312 -33.51 -14.54 -48.88
N LYS A 313 -32.56 -15.42 -49.22
CA LYS A 313 -31.12 -15.14 -49.14
C LYS A 313 -30.72 -13.93 -50.00
N ALA A 314 -31.37 -13.77 -51.16
CA ALA A 314 -31.13 -12.63 -52.04
C ALA A 314 -31.54 -11.30 -51.38
N ASP A 315 -32.67 -11.28 -50.66
CA ASP A 315 -33.13 -10.11 -49.92
C ASP A 315 -32.17 -9.74 -48.79
N LEU A 316 -31.69 -10.75 -48.04
CA LEU A 316 -30.70 -10.56 -46.99
C LEU A 316 -29.39 -9.97 -47.54
N LEU A 317 -28.85 -10.54 -48.61
CA LEU A 317 -27.61 -10.06 -49.24
C LEU A 317 -27.78 -8.63 -49.79
N SER A 318 -28.93 -8.32 -50.38
CA SER A 318 -29.26 -6.97 -50.84
C SER A 318 -29.31 -5.96 -49.69
N ALA A 319 -29.96 -6.33 -48.57
CA ALA A 319 -30.04 -5.51 -47.38
C ALA A 319 -28.67 -5.26 -46.73
N ILE A 320 -27.81 -6.28 -46.66
CA ILE A 320 -26.42 -6.14 -46.17
C ILE A 320 -25.64 -5.15 -47.05
N LYS A 321 -25.70 -5.30 -48.38
CA LYS A 321 -25.02 -4.39 -49.32
C LYS A 321 -25.54 -2.96 -49.22
N ALA A 322 -26.83 -2.77 -48.94
CA ALA A 322 -27.46 -1.47 -48.75
C ALA A 322 -27.23 -0.87 -47.34
N GLY A 323 -26.52 -1.55 -46.44
CA GLY A 323 -26.32 -1.10 -45.05
C GLY A 323 -27.57 -1.13 -44.18
N LYS A 324 -28.61 -1.85 -44.60
CA LYS A 324 -29.91 -2.00 -43.91
C LYS A 324 -30.03 -3.33 -43.14
N GLY A 325 -28.95 -4.10 -43.06
CA GLY A 325 -28.90 -5.33 -42.26
C GLY A 325 -28.69 -5.06 -40.76
N PRO A 326 -28.75 -6.12 -39.93
CA PRO A 326 -28.48 -6.01 -38.50
C PRO A 326 -27.09 -5.45 -38.23
N ALA A 327 -27.01 -4.42 -37.39
CA ALA A 327 -25.78 -3.70 -37.11
C ALA A 327 -25.71 -3.23 -35.64
N LEU A 328 -24.50 -2.99 -35.15
CA LEU A 328 -24.28 -2.43 -33.81
C LEU A 328 -24.90 -1.03 -33.69
N PRO A 329 -25.70 -0.74 -32.63
CA PRO A 329 -26.48 0.50 -32.54
C PRO A 329 -25.66 1.80 -32.68
N LYS A 330 -24.48 1.86 -32.05
CA LYS A 330 -23.59 3.04 -32.03
C LYS A 330 -22.61 3.11 -33.19
N LYS A 331 -21.89 2.01 -33.47
CA LYS A 331 -20.82 1.96 -34.48
C LYS A 331 -21.33 1.67 -35.90
N LYS A 332 -22.61 1.29 -36.05
CA LYS A 332 -23.23 0.84 -37.30
C LYS A 332 -22.46 -0.29 -38.00
N THR A 333 -21.64 -1.03 -37.25
CA THR A 333 -20.88 -2.18 -37.76
C THR A 333 -21.84 -3.31 -38.10
N PRO A 334 -21.84 -3.85 -39.33
CA PRO A 334 -22.71 -4.96 -39.71
C PRO A 334 -22.38 -6.21 -38.89
N LEU A 335 -23.43 -6.81 -38.34
CA LEU A 335 -23.36 -8.09 -37.62
C LEU A 335 -23.50 -9.27 -38.58
N LEU A 336 -24.24 -9.08 -39.69
CA LEU A 336 -24.29 -10.03 -40.80
C LEU A 336 -23.49 -9.48 -41.98
N ARG A 337 -22.62 -10.32 -42.57
CA ARG A 337 -21.75 -9.95 -43.70
C ARG A 337 -21.76 -11.07 -44.74
N THR A 338 -21.45 -10.71 -45.99
CA THR A 338 -21.53 -11.63 -47.14
C THR A 338 -20.56 -12.81 -47.07
N ASP A 339 -19.47 -12.67 -46.30
CA ASP A 339 -18.42 -13.66 -46.08
C ASP A 339 -18.71 -14.64 -44.93
N LEU A 340 -19.79 -14.44 -44.16
CA LEU A 340 -20.10 -15.29 -43.01
C LEU A 340 -20.79 -16.61 -43.42
N PRO A 341 -20.48 -17.73 -42.77
CA PRO A 341 -20.96 -19.05 -43.16
C PRO A 341 -22.42 -19.32 -42.81
N ASP A 342 -23.03 -18.53 -41.93
CA ASP A 342 -24.34 -18.79 -41.31
C ASP A 342 -25.50 -17.98 -41.92
N LEU A 343 -25.31 -17.31 -43.07
CA LEU A 343 -26.35 -16.45 -43.67
C LEU A 343 -27.68 -17.16 -43.96
N ASP A 344 -27.64 -18.44 -44.32
CA ASP A 344 -28.85 -19.22 -44.61
C ASP A 344 -29.74 -19.42 -43.37
N PHE A 345 -29.15 -19.43 -42.17
CA PHE A 345 -29.90 -19.53 -40.92
C PHE A 345 -30.87 -18.36 -40.72
N TRP A 346 -30.50 -17.17 -41.22
CA TRP A 346 -31.22 -15.91 -40.97
C TRP A 346 -32.43 -15.70 -41.88
N VAL A 347 -32.58 -16.51 -42.93
CA VAL A 347 -33.74 -16.45 -43.84
C VAL A 347 -35.02 -16.85 -43.09
N GLY A 348 -36.05 -16.03 -43.20
CA GLY A 348 -37.33 -16.20 -42.53
C GLY A 348 -37.33 -15.89 -41.03
N LYS A 349 -36.16 -15.64 -40.41
CA LYS A 349 -36.06 -15.32 -38.98
C LYS A 349 -36.45 -13.87 -38.70
N ARG A 350 -37.04 -13.66 -37.52
CA ARG A 350 -37.34 -12.33 -36.96
C ARG A 350 -36.12 -11.85 -36.19
N VAL A 351 -35.35 -10.94 -36.77
CA VAL A 351 -34.07 -10.44 -36.24
C VAL A 351 -34.29 -9.11 -35.53
N ALA A 352 -34.14 -9.11 -34.20
CA ALA A 352 -34.35 -7.91 -33.41
C ALA A 352 -33.13 -6.97 -33.47
N PRO A 353 -33.36 -5.64 -33.43
CA PRO A 353 -32.29 -4.68 -33.18
C PRO A 353 -31.87 -4.72 -31.71
N GLY A 354 -30.68 -4.23 -31.42
CA GLY A 354 -30.16 -4.15 -30.06
C GLY A 354 -29.17 -5.25 -29.72
N ARG A 355 -28.81 -5.33 -28.44
CA ARG A 355 -27.75 -6.23 -27.97
C ARG A 355 -28.13 -6.87 -26.64
N PRO A 356 -28.22 -8.20 -26.58
CA PRO A 356 -28.40 -8.91 -25.33
C PRO A 356 -27.23 -8.66 -24.38
N SER A 357 -27.51 -8.62 -23.09
CA SER A 357 -26.52 -8.42 -22.04
C SER A 357 -26.66 -9.46 -20.93
N ARG A 358 -25.57 -9.71 -20.21
CA ARG A 358 -25.60 -10.56 -19.02
C ARG A 358 -26.03 -9.70 -17.83
N LYS A 359 -26.98 -10.17 -17.03
CA LYS A 359 -27.40 -9.47 -15.80
C LYS A 359 -26.44 -9.74 -14.64
N GLU A 360 -25.74 -8.72 -14.14
CA GLU A 360 -25.05 -8.82 -12.86
C GLU A 360 -25.89 -8.15 -11.78
N HIS A 361 -26.54 -8.95 -10.94
CA HIS A 361 -27.42 -8.47 -9.88
C HIS A 361 -26.61 -7.84 -8.74
N TRP A 362 -27.16 -6.79 -8.13
CA TRP A 362 -26.53 -6.10 -7.01
C TRP A 362 -26.20 -7.04 -5.85
N ILE A 363 -27.07 -8.02 -5.59
CA ILE A 363 -26.93 -9.01 -4.52
C ILE A 363 -26.04 -10.21 -4.88
N ALA A 364 -25.48 -10.26 -6.10
CA ALA A 364 -24.67 -11.39 -6.54
C ALA A 364 -23.31 -11.49 -5.84
N LYS A 365 -22.85 -10.39 -5.22
CA LYS A 365 -21.61 -10.28 -4.46
C LYS A 365 -21.93 -9.74 -3.06
N SER A 366 -21.14 -10.15 -2.07
CA SER A 366 -21.24 -9.58 -0.72
C SER A 366 -20.91 -8.09 -0.74
N GLU A 367 -21.24 -7.35 0.32
CA GLU A 367 -20.84 -5.94 0.42
C GLU A 367 -19.32 -5.76 0.40
N ALA A 368 -18.59 -6.64 1.08
CA ALA A 368 -17.13 -6.65 1.08
C ALA A 368 -16.53 -6.92 -0.31
N ASP A 369 -17.19 -7.73 -1.14
CA ASP A 369 -16.72 -8.05 -2.50
C ASP A 369 -17.20 -7.04 -3.56
N ARG A 370 -18.05 -6.06 -3.18
CA ARG A 370 -18.57 -5.01 -4.07
C ARG A 370 -17.70 -3.77 -4.05
N LEU A 371 -16.40 -3.99 -4.15
CA LEU A 371 -15.40 -2.95 -4.25
C LEU A 371 -14.85 -2.90 -5.67
N ALA A 372 -14.87 -1.71 -6.26
CA ALA A 372 -14.16 -1.43 -7.50
C ALA A 372 -12.67 -1.20 -7.20
N PRO A 373 -11.76 -1.72 -8.02
CA PRO A 373 -10.34 -1.48 -7.85
C PRO A 373 -10.00 0.01 -8.03
N LEU A 374 -8.93 0.45 -7.38
CA LEU A 374 -8.40 1.81 -7.52
C LEU A 374 -7.82 2.03 -8.93
N SER A 375 -8.06 3.21 -9.50
CA SER A 375 -7.42 3.64 -10.75
C SER A 375 -5.96 4.00 -10.52
N SER A 376 -5.07 3.59 -11.43
CA SER A 376 -3.66 4.04 -11.43
C SER A 376 -3.51 5.52 -11.80
N TRP A 377 -4.55 6.12 -12.36
CA TRP A 377 -4.61 7.54 -12.65
C TRP A 377 -5.46 8.23 -11.62
N ILE A 378 -4.86 9.12 -10.84
CA ILE A 378 -5.57 9.80 -9.79
C ILE A 378 -6.14 11.12 -10.32
N ALA A 379 -7.09 11.01 -11.24
CA ALA A 379 -7.81 12.09 -11.90
C ALA A 379 -8.54 11.57 -13.15
N GLY A 380 -9.69 10.89 -13.06
CA GLY A 380 -10.40 10.48 -14.27
C GLY A 380 -10.73 11.66 -15.20
N MET A 381 -10.46 11.56 -16.50
CA MET A 381 -10.86 12.56 -17.53
C MET A 381 -12.38 12.69 -17.69
N ASN A 382 -13.17 11.83 -17.04
CA ASN A 382 -14.64 11.82 -17.07
C ASN A 382 -15.29 11.92 -15.67
N GLU A 383 -14.52 12.25 -14.63
CA GLU A 383 -15.05 12.47 -13.28
C GLU A 383 -15.29 13.99 -13.10
N ASP A 384 -16.30 14.53 -13.81
CA ASP A 384 -17.01 15.71 -13.34
C ASP A 384 -18.00 15.19 -12.28
N SER A 385 -17.73 15.43 -11.00
CA SER A 385 -18.69 15.09 -9.94
C SER A 385 -18.73 16.19 -8.89
N ASP A 386 -19.81 16.95 -8.90
CA ASP A 386 -20.18 17.99 -7.94
C ASP A 386 -20.60 17.40 -6.56
N GLY A 387 -19.89 16.38 -6.05
CA GLY A 387 -20.22 15.70 -4.79
C GLY A 387 -19.04 15.68 -3.81
N GLU A 388 -19.29 16.08 -2.56
CA GLU A 388 -18.29 16.16 -1.47
C GLU A 388 -17.57 14.82 -1.20
N ASP A 389 -18.25 13.68 -1.37
CA ASP A 389 -17.68 12.34 -1.14
C ASP A 389 -16.64 11.89 -2.20
N VAL A 390 -16.60 12.52 -3.37
CA VAL A 390 -15.69 12.16 -4.47
C VAL A 390 -14.37 12.94 -4.39
N GLU A 391 -14.36 14.07 -3.68
CA GLU A 391 -13.19 14.95 -3.57
C GLU A 391 -12.02 14.26 -2.84
N LEU A 392 -12.31 13.39 -1.85
CA LEU A 392 -11.30 12.57 -1.17
C LEU A 392 -10.68 11.50 -2.09
N MET A 393 -11.38 11.11 -3.16
CA MET A 393 -10.99 10.03 -4.08
C MET A 393 -10.28 10.53 -5.34
N LEU A 394 -10.26 11.85 -5.54
CA LEU A 394 -9.53 12.56 -6.58
C LEU A 394 -8.32 13.24 -5.93
N LEU A 395 -7.17 12.58 -5.87
CA LEU A 395 -5.89 13.21 -5.53
C LEU A 395 -5.49 14.18 -6.67
N ARG A 396 -6.14 15.33 -6.71
CA ARG A 396 -5.79 16.49 -7.53
C ARG A 396 -5.49 17.64 -6.58
N SER A 397 -4.47 18.43 -6.91
CA SER A 397 -4.38 19.76 -6.33
C SER A 397 -5.14 20.72 -7.23
N THR A 398 -6.13 21.44 -6.68
CA THR A 398 -6.88 22.48 -7.41
C THR A 398 -5.98 23.65 -7.83
N ARG A 399 -4.84 23.86 -7.15
CA ARG A 399 -3.86 24.91 -7.48
C ARG A 399 -2.49 24.60 -6.87
N GLY A 400 -1.40 24.87 -7.60
CA GLY A 400 -0.06 24.83 -7.02
C GLY A 400 0.08 25.78 -5.82
N GLY A 401 0.64 25.28 -4.70
CA GLY A 401 0.86 26.07 -3.47
C GLY A 401 -0.09 25.76 -2.31
N VAL A 402 -1.15 24.97 -2.51
CA VAL A 402 -2.15 24.61 -1.47
C VAL A 402 -1.48 24.14 -0.17
N ALA A 403 -0.53 23.21 -0.27
CA ALA A 403 0.16 22.69 0.91
C ALA A 403 1.02 23.75 1.62
N THR A 404 1.57 24.73 0.88
CA THR A 404 2.31 25.86 1.48
C THR A 404 1.35 26.79 2.22
N ASP A 405 0.16 27.02 1.68
CA ASP A 405 -0.89 27.81 2.33
C ASP A 405 -1.45 27.10 3.58
N GLU A 406 -1.59 25.77 3.55
CA GLU A 406 -1.94 24.95 4.71
C GLU A 406 -0.90 25.12 5.84
N ILE A 407 0.38 24.97 5.52
CA ILE A 407 1.47 25.18 6.50
C ILE A 407 1.44 26.60 7.04
N LYS A 408 1.23 27.62 6.19
CA LYS A 408 1.10 29.01 6.64
C LYS A 408 -0.12 29.21 7.54
N GLY A 409 -1.25 28.56 7.25
CA GLY A 409 -2.45 28.61 8.09
C GLY A 409 -2.25 28.00 9.47
N ILE A 410 -1.48 26.91 9.55
CA ILE A 410 -1.18 26.22 10.81
C ILE A 410 -0.09 26.94 11.60
N LEU A 411 1.06 27.22 10.97
CA LEU A 411 2.26 27.73 11.63
C LEU A 411 2.34 29.27 11.66
N GLY A 412 1.48 29.97 10.91
CA GLY A 412 1.45 31.44 10.83
C GLY A 412 2.51 32.05 9.91
N SER A 413 3.41 31.23 9.35
CA SER A 413 4.50 31.68 8.47
C SER A 413 4.93 30.59 7.50
N LYS A 414 5.64 30.97 6.44
CA LYS A 414 6.17 30.03 5.44
C LYS A 414 7.51 29.48 5.92
N VAL A 415 7.45 28.47 6.80
CA VAL A 415 8.64 27.86 7.42
C VAL A 415 9.12 26.58 6.73
N PHE A 416 8.34 26.02 5.79
CA PHE A 416 8.71 24.82 5.05
C PHE A 416 8.45 24.98 3.54
N PRO A 417 9.47 24.86 2.69
CA PRO A 417 9.30 24.90 1.25
C PRO A 417 8.90 23.50 0.76
N TYR A 418 7.75 23.38 0.08
CA TYR A 418 7.28 22.15 -0.57
C TYR A 418 6.70 21.01 0.31
N PRO A 419 5.79 21.30 1.25
CA PRO A 419 5.02 20.23 1.91
C PRO A 419 4.16 19.47 0.90
N LYS A 420 3.97 18.16 1.09
CA LYS A 420 2.96 17.39 0.33
C LYS A 420 1.54 17.81 0.75
N PRO A 421 0.56 17.85 -0.18
CA PRO A 421 -0.81 18.20 0.15
C PRO A 421 -1.45 17.18 1.10
N LEU A 422 -2.24 17.67 2.05
CA LEU A 422 -2.94 16.81 3.01
C LEU A 422 -3.92 15.86 2.32
N SER A 423 -4.66 16.35 1.32
CA SER A 423 -5.62 15.55 0.53
C SER A 423 -4.96 14.36 -0.16
N LEU A 424 -3.73 14.54 -0.68
CA LEU A 424 -2.95 13.47 -1.29
C LEU A 424 -2.68 12.34 -0.30
N LEU A 425 -2.13 12.68 0.87
CA LEU A 425 -1.77 11.66 1.85
C LEU A 425 -3.01 10.99 2.43
N LYS A 426 -4.04 11.78 2.74
CA LYS A 426 -5.30 11.26 3.27
C LYS A 426 -5.95 10.25 2.33
N GLY A 427 -6.07 10.56 1.03
CA GLY A 427 -6.67 9.61 0.08
C GLY A 427 -5.81 8.37 -0.17
N LEU A 428 -4.47 8.49 -0.17
CA LEU A 428 -3.57 7.33 -0.23
C LEU A 428 -3.72 6.43 1.02
N LEU A 429 -3.68 7.03 2.22
CA LEU A 429 -3.78 6.30 3.48
C LEU A 429 -5.17 5.70 3.69
N ALA A 430 -6.24 6.37 3.29
CA ALA A 430 -7.61 5.85 3.32
C ALA A 430 -7.74 4.55 2.50
N GLN A 431 -6.95 4.42 1.44
CA GLN A 431 -6.93 3.23 0.59
C GLN A 431 -5.96 2.16 1.09
N ALA A 432 -4.87 2.54 1.75
CA ALA A 432 -3.79 1.63 2.13
C ALA A 432 -3.89 1.10 3.58
N SER A 433 -4.62 1.79 4.46
CA SER A 433 -4.68 1.49 5.91
C SER A 433 -6.09 1.18 6.41
N ARG A 434 -6.15 0.45 7.52
CA ARG A 434 -7.35 0.12 8.30
C ARG A 434 -7.35 0.89 9.63
N PRO A 435 -8.48 0.96 10.35
CA PRO A 435 -8.62 1.80 11.54
C PRO A 435 -7.62 1.61 12.67
N ASN A 436 -6.89 0.50 12.77
CA ASN A 436 -5.96 0.23 13.87
C ASN A 436 -4.50 0.03 13.42
N ASP A 437 -4.20 0.39 12.17
CA ASP A 437 -2.90 0.16 11.55
C ASP A 437 -1.84 1.18 11.96
N ILE A 438 -0.56 0.80 11.79
CA ILE A 438 0.61 1.66 11.99
C ILE A 438 1.04 2.25 10.64
N VAL A 439 1.16 3.59 10.59
CA VAL A 439 1.65 4.34 9.42
C VAL A 439 3.02 4.95 9.73
N LEU A 440 4.03 4.64 8.94
CA LEU A 440 5.39 5.16 9.07
C LEU A 440 5.70 6.13 7.93
N ASP A 441 6.33 7.24 8.28
CA ASP A 441 6.99 8.15 7.34
C ASP A 441 8.37 8.54 7.87
N PHE A 442 9.41 8.01 7.23
CA PHE A 442 10.79 8.29 7.60
C PHE A 442 11.44 9.41 6.76
N PHE A 443 10.64 10.16 6.01
CA PHE A 443 10.97 11.44 5.39
C PHE A 443 9.89 12.47 5.74
N ALA A 444 9.49 12.52 7.02
CA ALA A 444 8.25 13.17 7.43
C ALA A 444 8.21 14.68 7.14
N GLY A 445 9.37 15.34 7.09
CA GLY A 445 9.50 16.77 6.78
C GLY A 445 8.60 17.61 7.69
N SER A 446 7.53 18.17 7.11
CA SER A 446 6.55 18.99 7.84
C SER A 446 5.54 18.21 8.69
N GLY A 447 5.49 16.88 8.62
CA GLY A 447 4.54 16.05 9.38
C GLY A 447 3.14 15.93 8.75
N THR A 448 3.02 16.07 7.43
CA THR A 448 1.71 15.97 6.75
C THR A 448 1.08 14.58 6.92
N THR A 449 1.90 13.51 6.92
CA THR A 449 1.43 12.12 7.09
C THR A 449 0.72 11.93 8.43
N GLY A 450 1.28 12.43 9.54
CA GLY A 450 0.65 12.36 10.85
C GLY A 450 -0.67 13.13 10.91
N HIS A 451 -0.75 14.30 10.25
CA HIS A 451 -2.01 15.05 10.15
C HIS A 451 -3.08 14.23 9.40
N ALA A 452 -2.74 13.61 8.28
CA ALA A 452 -3.68 12.75 7.53
C ALA A 452 -4.19 11.58 8.38
N VAL A 453 -3.32 10.97 9.20
CA VAL A 453 -3.72 9.89 10.13
C VAL A 453 -4.75 10.38 11.15
N LEU A 454 -4.55 11.57 11.73
CA LEU A 454 -5.50 12.14 12.70
C LEU A 454 -6.86 12.45 12.06
N GLU A 455 -6.88 13.01 10.85
CA GLU A 455 -8.13 13.26 10.12
C GLU A 455 -8.88 11.96 9.84
N LEU A 456 -8.19 10.93 9.35
CA LEU A 456 -8.83 9.64 9.07
C LEU A 456 -9.42 9.02 10.34
N ASN A 457 -8.68 9.04 11.46
CA ASN A 457 -9.20 8.54 12.73
C ASN A 457 -10.42 9.32 13.22
N ALA A 458 -10.47 10.64 12.98
CA ALA A 458 -11.64 11.45 13.32
C ALA A 458 -12.86 11.10 12.44
N GLU A 459 -12.63 10.79 11.17
CA GLU A 459 -13.68 10.44 10.20
C GLU A 459 -14.27 9.05 10.41
N ASP A 460 -13.40 8.04 10.62
CA ASP A 460 -13.82 6.64 10.71
C ASP A 460 -13.80 6.08 12.13
N GLN A 461 -13.62 6.94 13.14
CA GLN A 461 -13.47 6.58 14.56
C GLN A 461 -12.33 5.58 14.80
N GLY A 462 -11.30 5.62 13.96
CA GLY A 462 -10.13 4.79 14.05
C GLY A 462 -9.17 5.16 15.19
N THR A 463 -8.19 4.30 15.35
CA THR A 463 -7.09 4.33 16.31
C THR A 463 -5.73 4.12 15.63
N ARG A 464 -5.62 4.46 14.34
CA ARG A 464 -4.35 4.38 13.59
C ARG A 464 -3.28 5.16 14.34
N SER A 465 -2.07 4.63 14.35
CA SER A 465 -0.92 5.31 14.93
C SER A 465 0.05 5.73 13.85
N PHE A 466 0.76 6.83 14.08
CA PHE A 466 1.81 7.29 13.19
C PHE A 466 3.20 7.19 13.83
N ILE A 467 4.20 6.93 13.01
CA ILE A 467 5.61 7.08 13.35
C ILE A 467 6.22 8.02 12.32
N LEU A 468 6.68 9.19 12.76
CA LEU A 468 7.31 10.20 11.90
C LEU A 468 8.79 10.31 12.26
N CYS A 469 9.68 10.11 11.28
CA CYS A 469 11.09 10.40 11.46
C CYS A 469 11.45 11.64 10.65
N SER A 470 12.05 12.63 11.31
CA SER A 470 12.48 13.86 10.65
C SER A 470 13.83 14.30 11.21
N SER A 471 14.70 14.77 10.32
CA SER A 471 16.01 15.31 10.69
C SER A 471 15.89 16.74 11.21
N THR A 472 16.96 17.24 11.83
CA THR A 472 17.03 18.64 12.23
C THR A 472 17.23 19.58 11.02
N GLU A 473 17.90 19.09 9.97
CA GLU A 473 18.51 19.88 8.89
C GLU A 473 19.45 21.00 9.39
N ALA A 474 19.98 20.85 10.61
CA ALA A 474 20.99 21.74 11.14
C ALA A 474 22.23 21.71 10.24
N THR A 475 22.85 22.86 10.03
CA THR A 475 24.12 22.96 9.29
C THR A 475 25.12 23.76 10.12
N ALA A 476 26.41 23.72 9.76
CA ALA A 476 27.42 24.56 10.41
C ALA A 476 27.08 26.08 10.37
N ARG A 477 26.22 26.52 9.43
CA ARG A 477 25.77 27.91 9.32
C ARG A 477 24.49 28.19 10.11
N GLU A 478 23.66 27.18 10.30
CA GLU A 478 22.37 27.25 11.00
C GLU A 478 22.27 26.09 12.00
N PRO A 479 23.10 26.10 13.07
CA PRO A 479 23.20 24.98 14.01
C PRO A 479 21.93 24.79 14.84
N ASP A 480 21.16 25.85 15.04
CA ASP A 480 19.93 25.82 15.84
C ASP A 480 18.68 25.39 15.05
N LYS A 481 18.82 25.24 13.72
CA LYS A 481 17.71 24.84 12.85
C LYS A 481 17.29 23.41 13.20
N ASN A 482 16.02 23.23 13.52
CA ASN A 482 15.46 21.91 13.82
C ASN A 482 14.06 21.76 13.22
N ILE A 483 13.99 21.21 12.01
CA ILE A 483 12.71 21.00 11.32
C ILE A 483 11.82 20.01 12.06
N CYS A 484 12.38 18.96 12.64
CA CYS A 484 11.60 17.98 13.39
C CYS A 484 10.85 18.61 14.58
N ARG A 485 11.56 19.41 15.39
CA ARG A 485 10.98 20.08 16.57
C ARG A 485 10.09 21.25 16.19
N ASP A 486 10.62 22.17 15.38
CA ASP A 486 10.03 23.51 15.19
C ASP A 486 8.97 23.54 14.09
N VAL A 487 8.94 22.52 13.21
CA VAL A 487 7.96 22.42 12.11
C VAL A 487 7.08 21.18 12.28
N CYS A 488 7.67 19.98 12.33
CA CYS A 488 6.90 18.73 12.36
C CYS A 488 6.10 18.58 13.66
N ALA A 489 6.77 18.59 14.81
CA ALA A 489 6.11 18.46 16.10
C ALA A 489 5.18 19.63 16.40
N GLU A 490 5.55 20.85 16.00
CA GLU A 490 4.70 22.03 16.18
C GLU A 490 3.45 22.00 15.29
N ARG A 491 3.54 21.53 14.03
CA ARG A 491 2.35 21.28 13.20
C ARG A 491 1.43 20.29 13.89
N MET A 492 1.97 19.16 14.36
CA MET A 492 1.17 18.12 15.02
C MET A 492 0.50 18.65 16.29
N ARG A 493 1.23 19.40 17.12
CA ARG A 493 0.67 20.04 18.32
C ARG A 493 -0.49 20.96 17.97
N ARG A 494 -0.33 21.83 16.98
CA ARG A 494 -1.39 22.76 16.55
C ARG A 494 -2.59 22.05 15.94
N VAL A 495 -2.39 21.00 15.16
CA VAL A 495 -3.50 20.17 14.65
C VAL A 495 -4.29 19.52 15.81
N MET A 496 -3.60 19.04 16.83
CA MET A 496 -4.23 18.43 18.01
C MET A 496 -4.93 19.46 18.91
N THR A 497 -4.36 20.65 19.12
CA THR A 497 -4.93 21.69 20.00
C THR A 497 -5.90 22.65 19.31
N GLY A 498 -5.81 22.77 17.99
CA GLY A 498 -6.51 23.76 17.17
C GLY A 498 -5.60 24.92 16.77
N TYR A 499 -5.95 25.56 15.66
CA TYR A 499 -5.21 26.68 15.08
C TYR A 499 -6.14 27.61 14.31
N GLY A 500 -5.93 28.93 14.43
CA GLY A 500 -6.80 29.93 13.80
C GLY A 500 -8.26 29.79 14.25
N LYS A 501 -9.14 29.38 13.32
CA LYS A 501 -10.56 29.08 13.59
C LYS A 501 -10.87 27.58 13.58
N THR A 502 -9.88 26.74 13.31
CA THR A 502 -10.02 25.28 13.24
C THR A 502 -9.92 24.72 14.65
N ALA A 503 -10.94 23.96 15.06
CA ALA A 503 -10.94 23.25 16.33
C ALA A 503 -9.85 22.17 16.35
N GLY A 504 -9.29 21.90 17.53
CA GLY A 504 -8.31 20.83 17.69
C GLY A 504 -8.94 19.46 17.51
N MET A 505 -8.20 18.55 16.87
CA MET A 505 -8.63 17.15 16.68
C MET A 505 -8.39 16.30 17.93
N GLY A 506 -7.72 16.85 18.95
CA GLY A 506 -7.24 16.08 20.09
C GLY A 506 -6.13 15.12 19.69
N GLY A 507 -5.70 14.29 20.64
CA GLY A 507 -4.62 13.33 20.45
C GLY A 507 -3.41 13.61 21.32
N ARG A 508 -2.36 12.83 21.07
CA ARG A 508 -1.09 12.86 21.79
C ARG A 508 0.03 12.31 20.91
N PHE A 509 1.27 12.71 21.19
CA PHE A 509 2.46 12.10 20.61
C PHE A 509 3.62 12.15 21.59
N ALA A 510 4.50 11.15 21.49
CA ALA A 510 5.79 11.12 22.17
C ALA A 510 6.88 11.60 21.21
N TYR A 511 7.70 12.53 21.69
CA TYR A 511 8.88 13.01 20.98
C TYR A 511 10.11 12.29 21.47
N LEU A 512 10.80 11.58 20.58
CA LEU A 512 11.97 10.78 20.88
C LEU A 512 13.20 11.38 20.21
N ASN A 513 14.27 11.47 20.98
CA ASN A 513 15.61 11.72 20.47
C ASN A 513 16.40 10.40 20.49
N LEU A 514 17.49 10.33 19.73
CA LEU A 514 18.31 9.13 19.59
C LEU A 514 19.72 9.36 20.14
N ASP A 515 20.15 8.47 21.03
CA ASP A 515 21.53 8.39 21.51
C ASP A 515 22.25 7.25 20.81
N LYS A 516 23.52 7.49 20.46
CA LYS A 516 24.40 6.51 19.79
C LYS A 516 25.49 6.08 20.76
N PHE A 517 25.68 4.78 20.89
CA PHE A 517 26.70 4.19 21.76
C PHE A 517 27.57 3.24 20.96
N ASP A 518 28.86 3.16 21.29
CA ASP A 518 29.70 2.08 20.78
C ASP A 518 29.13 0.74 21.27
N SER A 519 29.12 -0.27 20.40
CA SER A 519 28.63 -1.60 20.73
C SER A 519 29.33 -2.26 21.93
N ALA A 520 30.60 -1.92 22.19
CA ALA A 520 31.37 -2.44 23.31
C ALA A 520 31.02 -1.73 24.63
N ASP A 521 30.66 -0.45 24.57
CA ASP A 521 30.48 0.41 25.74
C ASP A 521 28.99 0.58 26.12
N VAL A 522 28.05 0.24 25.22
CA VAL A 522 26.61 0.46 25.41
C VAL A 522 26.05 -0.14 26.69
N ILE A 523 26.56 -1.27 27.17
CA ILE A 523 26.10 -1.90 28.41
C ILE A 523 26.41 -1.03 29.63
N PHE A 524 27.48 -0.24 29.58
CA PHE A 524 27.92 0.64 30.66
C PHE A 524 27.37 2.06 30.53
N ASP A 525 27.26 2.56 29.30
CA ASP A 525 26.90 3.96 29.02
C ASP A 525 25.38 4.18 28.85
N ALA A 526 24.62 3.16 28.48
CA ALA A 526 23.18 3.29 28.29
C ALA A 526 22.47 3.59 29.61
N LYS A 527 21.64 4.64 29.62
CA LYS A 527 20.89 5.02 30.83
C LYS A 527 19.67 4.12 31.01
N PRO A 528 19.20 3.91 32.25
CA PRO A 528 17.95 3.18 32.49
C PRO A 528 16.74 3.72 31.71
N ALA A 529 16.67 5.03 31.51
CA ALA A 529 15.61 5.67 30.70
C ALA A 529 15.66 5.19 29.24
N ASN A 530 16.86 5.05 28.65
CA ASN A 530 17.02 4.55 27.28
C ASN A 530 16.45 3.13 27.13
N LEU A 531 16.80 2.25 28.08
CA LEU A 531 16.38 0.85 28.09
C LEU A 531 14.88 0.72 28.30
N ARG A 532 14.32 1.53 29.20
CA ARG A 532 12.88 1.59 29.43
C ARG A 532 12.13 1.95 28.16
N GLN A 533 12.58 2.98 27.43
CA GLN A 533 11.95 3.36 26.16
C GLN A 533 12.12 2.28 25.09
N LEU A 534 13.31 1.68 24.94
CA LEU A 534 13.54 0.58 24.00
C LEU A 534 12.57 -0.59 24.25
N LEU A 535 12.48 -1.04 25.50
CA LEU A 535 11.61 -2.16 25.88
C LEU A 535 10.12 -1.77 25.75
N ALA A 536 9.74 -0.55 26.10
CA ALA A 536 8.36 -0.07 25.93
C ALA A 536 7.95 -0.07 24.46
N LEU A 537 8.79 0.43 23.57
CA LEU A 537 8.55 0.37 22.13
C LEU A 537 8.44 -1.07 21.62
N ARG A 538 9.34 -1.96 22.07
CA ARG A 538 9.37 -3.37 21.64
C ARG A 538 8.12 -4.14 22.04
N PHE A 539 7.69 -4.02 23.29
CA PHE A 539 6.63 -4.84 23.88
C PHE A 539 5.25 -4.16 23.89
N CYS A 540 5.19 -2.83 23.85
CA CYS A 540 3.95 -2.06 23.95
C CYS A 540 3.61 -1.31 22.65
N GLY A 541 4.57 -1.18 21.72
CA GLY A 541 4.38 -0.40 20.49
C GLY A 541 4.19 1.09 20.75
N GLY A 542 4.74 1.62 21.86
CA GLY A 542 4.61 3.02 22.23
C GLY A 542 5.59 3.45 23.31
N ALA A 543 5.88 4.74 23.35
CA ALA A 543 6.75 5.35 24.36
C ALA A 543 5.97 5.60 25.65
N VAL A 544 6.67 5.58 26.79
CA VAL A 544 6.06 5.73 28.12
C VAL A 544 6.66 6.93 28.83
N LEU A 545 5.89 7.71 29.60
CA LEU A 545 6.44 8.79 30.42
C LEU A 545 7.48 8.23 31.40
N ASP A 546 8.67 8.84 31.50
CA ASP A 546 9.60 8.65 32.63
C ASP A 546 8.87 9.14 33.91
N ASP A 547 8.90 8.57 35.12
CA ASP A 547 9.78 7.72 35.95
C ASP A 547 8.93 7.26 37.16
N PRO A 548 9.22 6.16 37.88
CA PRO A 548 8.71 5.96 39.24
C PRO A 548 9.80 5.98 40.35
N GLY A 549 11.07 6.18 40.01
CA GLY A 549 12.22 6.22 40.93
C GLY A 549 13.00 4.90 40.97
N ALA A 550 14.26 4.94 41.42
CA ALA A 550 15.18 3.78 41.39
C ALA A 550 14.71 2.55 42.19
N ASP A 551 13.80 2.72 43.16
CA ASP A 551 13.28 1.67 44.04
C ASP A 551 11.92 1.09 43.59
N SER A 552 11.44 1.47 42.41
CA SER A 552 10.11 1.10 41.92
C SER A 552 10.16 0.12 40.74
N ILE A 553 9.11 -0.69 40.59
CA ILE A 553 8.95 -1.59 39.45
C ILE A 553 8.47 -0.80 38.23
N ASN A 554 9.16 -0.94 37.08
CA ASN A 554 8.70 -0.33 35.84
C ASN A 554 7.84 -1.34 35.06
N VAL A 555 6.54 -1.34 35.30
CA VAL A 555 5.60 -2.14 34.50
C VAL A 555 5.43 -1.47 33.13
N LEU A 556 5.90 -2.15 32.07
CA LEU A 556 5.88 -1.63 30.70
C LEU A 556 4.57 -1.99 30.00
N ALA A 557 4.18 -3.26 30.10
CA ALA A 557 2.94 -3.80 29.59
C ALA A 557 2.34 -4.78 30.58
N SER A 558 1.02 -4.90 30.58
CA SER A 558 0.34 -5.95 31.35
C SER A 558 -0.88 -6.45 30.60
N SER A 559 -1.16 -7.73 30.82
CA SER A 559 -2.40 -8.40 30.45
C SER A 559 -2.98 -9.05 31.70
N THR A 560 -4.06 -9.81 31.55
CA THR A 560 -4.64 -10.61 32.65
C THR A 560 -3.73 -11.74 33.10
N GLN A 561 -2.81 -12.21 32.24
CA GLN A 561 -1.96 -13.38 32.50
C GLN A 561 -0.49 -13.02 32.74
N THR A 562 0.00 -11.98 32.08
CA THR A 562 1.44 -11.65 32.07
C THR A 562 1.68 -10.17 32.27
N ALA A 563 2.68 -9.83 33.08
CA ALA A 563 3.24 -8.47 33.17
C ALA A 563 4.68 -8.45 32.63
N VAL A 564 5.01 -7.43 31.85
CA VAL A 564 6.36 -7.14 31.34
C VAL A 564 6.94 -6.01 32.17
N ILE A 565 8.09 -6.26 32.80
CA ILE A 565 8.66 -5.38 33.82
C ILE A 565 10.12 -5.13 33.51
N TYR A 566 10.56 -3.90 33.69
CA TYR A 566 11.96 -3.53 33.73
C TYR A 566 12.38 -3.18 35.16
N LEU A 567 13.42 -3.83 35.66
CA LEU A 567 14.03 -3.57 36.96
C LEU A 567 15.43 -2.98 36.74
N PRO A 568 15.57 -1.63 36.80
CA PRO A 568 16.87 -0.99 36.62
C PRO A 568 17.83 -1.28 37.79
N THR A 569 17.27 -1.49 39.00
CA THR A 569 18.01 -1.88 40.19
C THR A 569 17.25 -3.01 40.87
N VAL A 570 17.94 -4.09 41.24
CA VAL A 570 17.34 -5.20 41.99
C VAL A 570 17.41 -4.90 43.49
N THR A 571 16.29 -4.46 44.06
CA THR A 571 16.12 -4.24 45.51
C THR A 571 15.02 -5.14 46.06
N GLN A 572 15.04 -5.41 47.37
CA GLN A 572 13.98 -6.21 48.00
C GLN A 572 12.60 -5.55 47.85
N VAL A 573 12.54 -4.21 47.95
CA VAL A 573 11.29 -3.44 47.76
C VAL A 573 10.71 -3.65 46.37
N ALA A 574 11.55 -3.62 45.32
CA ALA A 574 11.11 -3.87 43.95
C ALA A 574 10.65 -5.32 43.73
N LEU A 575 11.34 -6.29 44.35
CA LEU A 575 10.95 -7.70 44.26
C LEU A 575 9.63 -7.98 44.99
N ASP A 576 9.43 -7.41 46.18
CA ASP A 576 8.17 -7.51 46.94
C ASP A 576 7.02 -6.88 46.14
N ALA A 577 7.24 -5.73 45.53
CA ALA A 577 6.25 -5.07 44.67
C ALA A 577 5.92 -5.91 43.42
N ALA A 578 6.93 -6.50 42.76
CA ALA A 578 6.71 -7.40 41.63
C ALA A 578 5.92 -8.65 42.04
N ALA A 579 6.20 -9.21 43.22
CA ALA A 579 5.47 -10.36 43.76
C ALA A 579 4.00 -10.05 44.10
N GLN A 580 3.67 -8.80 44.40
CA GLN A 580 2.30 -8.36 44.68
C GLN A 580 1.45 -8.11 43.43
N LEU A 581 2.04 -8.10 42.23
CA LEU A 581 1.27 -7.93 41.00
C LEU A 581 0.22 -9.04 40.83
N PRO A 582 -1.00 -8.73 40.33
CA PRO A 582 -2.06 -9.74 40.20
C PRO A 582 -1.75 -10.80 39.13
N GLN A 583 -0.84 -10.54 38.19
CA GLN A 583 -0.51 -11.45 37.11
C GLN A 583 0.23 -12.70 37.62
N PRO A 584 -0.14 -13.91 37.13
CA PRO A 584 0.54 -15.15 37.52
C PRO A 584 1.96 -15.25 36.93
N ARG A 585 2.19 -14.69 35.73
CA ARG A 585 3.46 -14.73 35.02
C ARG A 585 4.11 -13.36 34.93
N LEU A 586 5.41 -13.30 35.21
CA LEU A 586 6.21 -12.09 35.14
C LEU A 586 7.36 -12.28 34.14
N MET A 587 7.46 -11.38 33.16
CA MET A 587 8.60 -11.25 32.28
C MET A 587 9.45 -10.07 32.77
N ILE A 588 10.65 -10.33 33.27
CA ILE A 588 11.45 -9.30 33.96
C ILE A 588 12.81 -9.10 33.29
N PHE A 589 13.09 -7.87 32.90
CA PHE A 589 14.40 -7.45 32.41
C PHE A 589 15.22 -6.82 33.53
N SER A 590 16.40 -7.38 33.81
CA SER A 590 17.28 -6.95 34.89
C SER A 590 18.76 -7.23 34.58
N ASP A 591 19.66 -6.55 35.27
CA ASP A 591 21.10 -6.84 35.30
C ASP A 591 21.43 -8.14 36.06
N ARG A 592 20.53 -8.64 36.92
CA ARG A 592 20.69 -9.86 37.74
C ARG A 592 19.54 -10.87 37.52
N PRO A 593 19.39 -11.41 36.31
CA PRO A 593 18.22 -12.21 35.95
C PRO A 593 18.07 -13.49 36.78
N ASP A 594 19.17 -14.17 37.11
CA ASP A 594 19.12 -15.42 37.89
C ASP A 594 18.64 -15.17 39.32
N SER A 595 19.17 -14.14 39.99
CA SER A 595 18.73 -13.77 41.34
C SER A 595 17.27 -13.35 41.39
N VAL A 596 16.81 -12.56 40.40
CA VAL A 596 15.40 -12.15 40.30
C VAL A 596 14.50 -13.37 40.13
N ARG A 597 14.88 -14.30 39.25
CA ARG A 597 14.11 -15.53 38.99
C ARG A 597 14.00 -16.40 40.24
N GLU A 598 15.11 -16.67 40.92
CA GLU A 598 15.13 -17.52 42.12
C GLU A 598 14.26 -16.93 43.24
N ILE A 599 14.38 -15.63 43.51
CA ILE A 599 13.64 -14.97 44.58
C ILE A 599 12.14 -14.96 44.28
N LEU A 600 11.72 -14.59 43.07
CA LEU A 600 10.30 -14.52 42.72
C LEU A 600 9.65 -15.91 42.62
N GLN A 601 10.39 -16.93 42.17
CA GLN A 601 9.93 -18.31 42.22
C GLN A 601 9.74 -18.79 43.65
N ALA A 602 10.64 -18.45 44.58
CA ALA A 602 10.48 -18.74 46.00
C ALA A 602 9.26 -18.03 46.63
N MET A 603 8.87 -16.87 46.08
CA MET A 603 7.65 -16.13 46.46
C MET A 603 6.39 -16.63 45.73
N GLY A 604 6.48 -17.72 44.95
CA GLY A 604 5.34 -18.34 44.28
C GLY A 604 4.92 -17.68 42.96
N LYS A 605 5.77 -16.85 42.35
CA LYS A 605 5.55 -16.24 41.03
C LYS A 605 6.30 -16.98 39.93
N GLU A 606 5.60 -17.29 38.84
CA GLU A 606 6.25 -17.79 37.62
C GLU A 606 6.99 -16.61 36.95
N CYS A 607 8.31 -16.69 36.87
CA CYS A 607 9.16 -15.60 36.38
C CYS A 607 10.08 -16.04 35.24
N ASP A 608 9.94 -15.41 34.07
CA ASP A 608 10.93 -15.42 32.98
C ASP A 608 11.79 -14.15 33.09
N SER A 609 12.94 -14.25 33.77
CA SER A 609 13.88 -13.14 33.90
C SER A 609 15.01 -13.23 32.88
N ARG A 610 15.30 -12.11 32.20
CA ARG A 610 16.24 -11.98 31.10
C ARG A 610 17.26 -10.86 31.32
N PRO A 611 18.51 -11.02 30.87
CA PRO A 611 19.54 -10.00 30.96
C PRO A 611 19.23 -8.82 30.01
N VAL A 612 19.31 -7.59 30.52
CA VAL A 612 19.06 -6.39 29.70
C VAL A 612 20.09 -6.25 28.57
N GLY A 613 21.35 -6.62 28.83
CA GLY A 613 22.46 -6.47 27.87
C GLY A 613 22.20 -7.14 26.51
N GLN A 614 21.58 -8.32 26.49
CA GLN A 614 21.26 -9.02 25.26
C GLN A 614 20.14 -8.32 24.47
N GLU A 615 19.19 -7.71 25.18
CA GLU A 615 18.03 -7.04 24.56
C GLU A 615 18.41 -5.71 23.91
N ILE A 616 19.45 -5.03 24.40
CA ILE A 616 19.99 -3.77 23.85
C ILE A 616 20.38 -3.92 22.39
N VAL A 617 21.13 -4.99 22.08
CA VAL A 617 21.75 -5.20 20.76
C VAL A 617 20.81 -5.96 19.82
N SER A 618 19.86 -6.71 20.37
CA SER A 618 18.90 -7.52 19.62
C SER A 618 18.14 -6.69 18.56
N GLY A 619 18.23 -7.11 17.30
CA GLY A 619 17.59 -6.46 16.16
C GLY A 619 18.28 -5.19 15.64
N GLN A 620 19.36 -4.71 16.29
CA GLN A 620 20.06 -3.47 15.91
C GLN A 620 21.34 -3.70 15.08
N THR A 621 21.93 -4.88 15.15
CA THR A 621 23.11 -5.30 14.35
C THR A 621 22.69 -6.05 13.09
N GLY A 622 23.56 -6.15 12.08
CA GLY A 622 23.30 -6.98 10.90
C GLY A 622 23.00 -8.43 11.30
N ARG A 623 22.15 -9.13 10.54
CA ARG A 623 21.90 -10.56 10.76
C ARG A 623 23.24 -11.28 10.68
N SER A 624 23.64 -11.95 11.75
CA SER A 624 24.82 -12.81 11.68
C SER A 624 24.47 -14.08 10.90
N ALA A 625 25.46 -14.81 10.38
CA ALA A 625 25.22 -16.10 9.73
C ALA A 625 24.49 -17.11 10.64
N LEU A 626 24.46 -16.89 11.96
CA LEU A 626 23.77 -17.73 12.95
C LEU A 626 22.26 -17.44 13.04
N ASP A 627 21.79 -16.27 12.57
CA ASP A 627 20.36 -15.92 12.58
C ASP A 627 19.58 -16.52 11.38
N MET A 628 20.29 -17.14 10.41
CA MET A 628 19.68 -17.73 9.21
C MET A 628 19.17 -19.16 9.42
N ASP A 629 19.60 -19.85 10.48
CA ASP A 629 19.21 -21.23 10.74
C ASP A 629 17.82 -21.37 11.39
N ASP A 630 17.25 -20.28 11.93
CA ASP A 630 16.01 -20.32 12.72
C ASP A 630 14.73 -19.96 11.93
N GLN A 631 14.83 -19.71 10.62
CA GLN A 631 13.67 -19.46 9.74
C GLN A 631 13.44 -20.54 8.67
N GLY A 632 14.12 -21.68 8.79
CA GLY A 632 13.90 -22.86 7.94
C GLY A 632 12.77 -23.77 8.41
N ASN A 633 11.61 -23.24 8.80
CA ASN A 633 10.32 -23.97 8.86
C ASN A 633 9.19 -23.05 9.37
N ALA A 634 8.54 -22.31 8.45
CA ALA A 634 7.14 -21.88 8.56
C ALA A 634 6.61 -21.41 7.21
#